data_AF-A0A1E3UBG0-F1
#
_entry.id   AF-A0A1E3UBG0-F1
#
_cell.length_a   1.000
_cell.length_b   1.000
_cell.length_c   1.000
_cell.angle_alpha   90.00
_cell.angle_beta   90.00
_cell.angle_gamma   90.00
#
_symmetry.space_group_name_H-M   'P 1'
#
loop_
_entity.id
_entity.type
_entity.pdbx_description
1 polymer ?
#
loop_
_entity_poly.entity_id
_entity_poly.type
_entity_poly.pdbx_seq_one_letter_code
_entity_poly.pdbx_strand_id
1 'polypeptide(L)'
;MKTQENSKTVKLYTGSYNAPVLTGDGSAYQGNGEGICLWSFDEETGGLEKQESYGQALNASWLTFSPDCRLLYAVNELDDYQGTHGGALSAYKIEDDGRLAMINILPVMGAAPCHVSCDEQRRFVYTANYNGGSLSCFRLAEDGSLSEMYWQLVHQFGEKENRDGRDRLRNPVRQEKPHVHSAAIKGDTLWIADLGTDEVSCMAPGKCGGEMERAASVFLPVGSGPRSIAFSDDGSHVYVTCELSNEIAVLQWEKEEKRISVQQMISSLPENDGNGEKTQSSTVGGIVLSPDGRYLYVGNRGDDSIGVYHVDNQGSLSGVQWISSDGRNPRGFQISPSGRWLLAANQDSDNLVVFERDGETGKLEKRWVYEAGAVVCLQFLK
;
A
#
# COMPACT_ATOMS: atom_id res chain seq x y z
N MET A 1 19.11 40.05 -13.12
CA MET A 1 17.85 39.36 -13.44
C MET A 1 18.15 37.87 -13.41
N LYS A 2 17.79 37.19 -12.32
CA LYS A 2 17.93 35.74 -12.21
C LYS A 2 16.95 35.10 -13.19
N THR A 3 17.46 34.25 -14.06
CA THR A 3 16.69 33.33 -14.89
C THR A 3 15.76 32.54 -13.98
N GLN A 4 14.47 32.60 -14.29
CA GLN A 4 13.44 31.75 -13.73
C GLN A 4 13.71 30.35 -14.30
N GLU A 5 14.55 29.57 -13.62
CA GLU A 5 14.60 28.12 -13.83
C GLU A 5 13.19 27.62 -13.53
N ASN A 6 12.56 27.01 -14.53
CA ASN A 6 11.27 26.34 -14.37
C ASN A 6 11.49 25.14 -13.45
N SER A 7 11.54 25.37 -12.13
CA SER A 7 11.48 24.31 -11.13
C SER A 7 10.25 23.47 -11.47
N LYS A 8 10.49 22.20 -11.80
CA LYS A 8 9.44 21.25 -12.09
C LYS A 8 8.83 20.82 -10.75
N THR A 9 7.99 21.69 -10.19
CA THR A 9 7.26 21.42 -8.97
C THR A 9 6.05 20.54 -9.28
N VAL A 10 5.91 19.44 -8.55
CA VAL A 10 4.76 18.51 -8.65
C VAL A 10 3.99 18.49 -7.33
N LYS A 11 2.73 18.04 -7.39
CA LYS A 11 1.88 17.92 -6.19
C LYS A 11 2.05 16.54 -5.58
N LEU A 12 2.15 16.49 -4.26
CA LEU A 12 2.18 15.28 -3.47
C LEU A 12 1.02 15.32 -2.47
N TYR A 13 0.27 14.23 -2.36
CA TYR A 13 -0.72 14.04 -1.32
C TYR A 13 -0.23 12.98 -0.34
N THR A 14 -0.39 13.27 0.94
CA THR A 14 -0.06 12.30 2.00
C THR A 14 -1.28 11.98 2.83
N GLY A 15 -1.41 10.72 3.21
CA GLY A 15 -2.46 10.22 4.09
C GLY A 15 -1.89 9.82 5.45
N SER A 16 -2.61 10.11 6.53
CA SER A 16 -2.14 9.91 7.91
C SER A 16 -3.22 9.40 8.84
N TYR A 17 -2.79 8.84 9.98
CA TYR A 17 -3.67 8.58 11.12
C TYR A 17 -3.83 9.83 11.96
N ASN A 18 -5.07 10.29 12.15
CA ASN A 18 -5.40 11.49 12.93
C ASN A 18 -6.57 11.27 13.90
N ALA A 19 -6.97 10.01 14.11
CA ALA A 19 -7.94 9.56 15.08
C ALA A 19 -7.52 8.19 15.65
N PRO A 20 -8.03 7.78 16.83
CA PRO A 20 -7.67 6.49 17.42
C PRO A 20 -7.93 5.29 16.50
N VAL A 21 -6.96 4.38 16.40
CA VAL A 21 -7.05 3.12 15.64
C VAL A 21 -6.68 1.94 16.53
N LEU A 22 -7.42 0.84 16.44
CA LEU A 22 -7.01 -0.44 16.99
C LEU A 22 -6.04 -1.13 16.02
N THR A 23 -4.83 -1.40 16.48
CA THR A 23 -3.81 -2.10 15.70
C THR A 23 -4.06 -3.61 15.71
N GLY A 24 -3.43 -4.33 14.79
CA GLY A 24 -3.61 -5.78 14.66
C GLY A 24 -3.20 -6.59 15.90
N ASP A 25 -2.40 -6.03 16.81
CA ASP A 25 -2.06 -6.65 18.10
C ASP A 25 -3.03 -6.27 19.24
N GLY A 26 -4.08 -5.51 18.94
CA GLY A 26 -5.11 -5.06 19.88
C GLY A 26 -4.77 -3.80 20.67
N SER A 27 -3.61 -3.17 20.44
CA SER A 27 -3.28 -1.89 21.06
C SER A 27 -3.96 -0.71 20.36
N ALA A 28 -3.99 0.46 21.02
CA ALA A 28 -4.61 1.67 20.47
C ALA A 28 -3.53 2.68 20.05
N TYR A 29 -3.52 3.06 18.78
CA TYR A 29 -2.64 4.09 18.23
C TYR A 29 -3.39 5.43 18.12
N GLN A 30 -2.84 6.48 18.70
CA GLN A 30 -3.48 7.81 18.85
C GLN A 30 -2.98 8.82 17.80
N GLY A 31 -2.70 8.37 16.57
CA GLY A 31 -1.98 9.09 15.52
C GLY A 31 -2.15 10.62 15.50
N ASN A 32 -1.05 11.34 15.37
CA ASN A 32 -0.99 12.81 15.44
C ASN A 32 -0.97 13.48 14.04
N GLY A 33 -1.44 12.77 13.02
CA GLY A 33 -1.50 13.28 11.66
C GLY A 33 -2.55 14.36 11.46
N GLU A 34 -2.54 14.93 10.26
CA GLU A 34 -3.42 16.04 9.87
C GLU A 34 -4.45 15.61 8.82
N GLY A 35 -4.75 14.31 8.73
CA GLY A 35 -5.64 13.72 7.73
C GLY A 35 -4.94 13.58 6.39
N ILE A 36 -5.53 14.17 5.34
CA ILE A 36 -4.85 14.30 4.03
C ILE A 36 -4.08 15.62 4.03
N CYS A 37 -2.83 15.63 3.57
CA CYS A 37 -2.08 16.87 3.34
C CYS A 37 -1.67 16.99 1.88
N LEU A 38 -1.76 18.21 1.35
CA LEU A 38 -1.23 18.60 0.04
C LEU A 38 0.14 19.26 0.22
N TRP A 39 1.10 18.82 -0.58
CA TRP A 39 2.47 19.32 -0.59
C TRP A 39 2.86 19.73 -2.01
N SER A 40 3.72 20.74 -2.13
CA SER A 40 4.52 20.98 -3.32
C SER A 40 5.87 20.28 -3.15
N PHE A 41 6.28 19.55 -4.18
CA PHE A 41 7.55 18.86 -4.24
C PHE A 41 8.38 19.36 -5.42
N ASP A 42 9.58 19.84 -5.14
CA ASP A 42 10.52 20.31 -6.15
C ASP A 42 11.36 19.13 -6.68
N GLU A 43 11.15 18.72 -7.95
CA GLU A 43 11.85 17.57 -8.52
C GLU A 43 13.35 17.81 -8.79
N GLU A 44 13.83 19.04 -8.77
CA GLU A 44 15.25 19.35 -8.99
C GLU A 44 16.06 19.23 -7.70
N THR A 45 15.46 19.63 -6.57
CA THR A 45 16.13 19.75 -5.27
C THR A 45 15.70 18.69 -4.26
N GLY A 46 14.52 18.07 -4.45
CA GLY A 46 13.90 17.17 -3.48
C GLY A 46 13.19 17.90 -2.34
N GLY A 47 12.99 19.22 -2.46
CA GLY A 47 12.36 20.04 -1.44
C GLY A 47 10.86 19.80 -1.30
N LEU A 48 10.35 19.75 -0.06
CA LEU A 48 8.92 19.69 0.27
C LEU A 48 8.45 20.97 0.97
N GLU A 49 7.25 21.43 0.60
CA GLU A 49 6.53 22.49 1.30
C GLU A 49 5.05 22.09 1.45
N LYS A 50 4.55 22.08 2.69
CA LYS A 50 3.13 21.80 2.97
C LYS A 50 2.28 22.99 2.55
N GLN A 51 1.27 22.73 1.72
CA GLN A 51 0.37 23.74 1.19
C GLN A 51 -0.96 23.78 1.95
N GLU A 52 -1.53 22.60 2.25
CA GLU A 52 -2.85 22.50 2.88
C GLU A 52 -3.02 21.18 3.63
N SER A 53 -3.92 21.15 4.62
CA SER A 53 -4.32 19.94 5.33
C SER A 53 -5.85 19.83 5.45
N TYR A 54 -6.35 18.59 5.39
CA TYR A 54 -7.75 18.22 5.41
C TYR A 54 -8.02 17.33 6.64
N GLY A 55 -7.96 17.92 7.83
CA GLY A 55 -8.09 17.21 9.11
C GLY A 55 -9.43 16.49 9.33
N GLN A 56 -10.45 16.83 8.55
CA GLN A 56 -11.74 16.13 8.53
C GLN A 56 -11.68 14.74 7.87
N ALA A 57 -10.61 14.44 7.10
CA ALA A 57 -10.38 13.13 6.51
C ALA A 57 -9.81 12.20 7.58
N LEU A 58 -10.70 11.57 8.36
CA LEU A 58 -10.31 10.75 9.50
C LEU A 58 -9.61 9.46 9.05
N ASN A 59 -8.41 9.22 9.59
CA ASN A 59 -7.57 8.06 9.32
C ASN A 59 -7.49 7.74 7.82
N ALA A 60 -7.15 8.77 7.04
CA ALA A 60 -6.94 8.69 5.59
C ALA A 60 -5.66 7.89 5.26
N SER A 61 -5.59 6.63 5.68
CA SER A 61 -4.36 5.84 5.73
C SER A 61 -3.91 5.28 4.38
N TRP A 62 -4.76 5.33 3.37
CA TRP A 62 -4.42 4.99 2.00
C TRP A 62 -5.19 5.85 1.00
N LEU A 63 -4.48 6.30 -0.03
CA LEU A 63 -5.00 7.17 -1.09
C LEU A 63 -4.78 6.51 -2.45
N THR A 64 -5.71 6.71 -3.37
CA THR A 64 -5.54 6.39 -4.79
C THR A 64 -6.19 7.45 -5.67
N PHE A 65 -5.66 7.65 -6.86
CA PHE A 65 -6.25 8.56 -7.84
C PHE A 65 -7.17 7.80 -8.81
N SER A 66 -8.11 8.51 -9.42
CA SER A 66 -8.65 8.06 -10.70
C SER A 66 -7.54 8.04 -11.77
N PRO A 67 -7.65 7.20 -12.81
CA PRO A 67 -6.69 7.11 -13.91
C PRO A 67 -6.36 8.44 -14.60
N ASP A 68 -7.32 9.37 -14.64
CA ASP A 68 -7.16 10.72 -15.20
C ASP A 68 -6.65 11.77 -14.20
N CYS A 69 -6.33 11.34 -12.97
CA CYS A 69 -5.82 12.18 -11.88
C CYS A 69 -6.72 13.38 -11.51
N ARG A 70 -8.04 13.27 -11.77
CA ARG A 70 -9.02 14.31 -11.41
C ARG A 70 -9.74 14.06 -10.08
N LEU A 71 -9.67 12.83 -9.59
CA LEU A 71 -10.33 12.41 -8.37
C LEU A 71 -9.32 11.72 -7.46
N LEU A 72 -9.53 11.88 -6.16
CA LEU A 72 -8.81 11.16 -5.12
C LEU A 72 -9.81 10.39 -4.28
N TYR A 73 -9.52 9.11 -4.05
CA TYR A 73 -10.27 8.25 -3.13
C TYR A 73 -9.39 7.92 -1.93
N ALA A 74 -9.96 7.99 -0.74
CA ALA A 74 -9.25 7.71 0.51
C ALA A 74 -10.06 6.74 1.38
N VAL A 75 -9.41 5.68 1.86
CA VAL A 75 -9.99 4.90 2.96
C VAL A 75 -9.99 5.75 4.22
N ASN A 76 -10.98 5.54 5.07
CA ASN A 76 -11.09 6.12 6.40
C ASN A 76 -11.01 4.92 7.34
N GLU A 77 -9.80 4.60 7.81
CA GLU A 77 -9.48 3.38 8.53
C GLU A 77 -10.04 3.44 9.96
N LEU A 78 -11.32 3.09 10.07
CA LEU A 78 -12.12 3.12 11.27
C LEU A 78 -12.83 1.77 11.42
N ASP A 79 -13.17 1.40 12.66
CA ASP A 79 -14.00 0.22 12.95
C ASP A 79 -15.51 0.57 13.01
N ASP A 80 -15.84 1.85 13.11
CA ASP A 80 -17.21 2.38 13.05
C ASP A 80 -17.22 3.73 12.33
N TYR A 81 -18.20 3.92 11.46
CA TYR A 81 -18.47 5.19 10.79
C TYR A 81 -19.94 5.57 10.96
N GLN A 82 -20.19 6.63 11.73
CA GLN A 82 -21.54 7.18 11.98
C GLN A 82 -22.55 6.13 12.50
N GLY A 83 -22.12 5.21 13.36
CA GLY A 83 -22.96 4.16 13.91
C GLY A 83 -23.18 2.96 12.97
N THR A 84 -22.51 2.95 11.82
CA THR A 84 -22.41 1.77 10.95
C THR A 84 -21.11 1.06 11.23
N HIS A 85 -21.19 -0.22 11.60
CA HIS A 85 -20.00 -1.05 11.80
C HIS A 85 -19.19 -1.14 10.50
N GLY A 86 -17.92 -0.75 10.57
CA GLY A 86 -17.03 -0.62 9.42
C GLY A 86 -16.46 0.78 9.27
N GLY A 87 -15.38 0.89 8.47
CA GLY A 87 -14.84 2.19 8.10
C GLY A 87 -15.61 2.82 6.94
N ALA A 88 -15.00 3.81 6.30
CA ALA A 88 -15.61 4.51 5.17
C ALA A 88 -14.63 4.74 4.02
N LEU A 89 -15.18 5.07 2.86
CA LEU A 89 -14.44 5.49 1.68
C LEU A 89 -14.90 6.91 1.32
N SER A 90 -13.97 7.84 1.22
CA SER A 90 -14.23 9.22 0.81
C SER A 90 -13.75 9.47 -0.61
N ALA A 91 -14.52 10.25 -1.36
CA ALA A 91 -14.19 10.71 -2.71
C ALA A 91 -14.04 12.23 -2.73
N TYR A 92 -12.98 12.69 -3.38
CA TYR A 92 -12.65 14.10 -3.54
C TYR A 92 -12.43 14.42 -5.01
N LYS A 93 -12.88 15.61 -5.42
CA LYS A 93 -12.46 16.24 -6.67
C LYS A 93 -11.15 16.98 -6.41
N ILE A 94 -10.22 16.84 -7.34
CA ILE A 94 -8.97 17.61 -7.37
C ILE A 94 -9.25 18.86 -8.22
N GLU A 95 -9.17 20.03 -7.60
CA GLU A 95 -9.28 21.31 -8.28
C GLU A 95 -7.97 21.65 -9.02
N ASP A 96 -8.02 22.64 -9.92
CA ASP A 96 -6.90 22.98 -10.81
C ASP A 96 -5.60 23.37 -10.07
N ASP A 97 -5.71 23.86 -8.83
CA ASP A 97 -4.57 24.22 -7.97
C ASP A 97 -4.07 23.06 -7.08
N GLY A 98 -4.71 21.89 -7.17
CA GLY A 98 -4.47 20.71 -6.36
C GLY A 98 -5.26 20.65 -5.06
N ARG A 99 -6.17 21.60 -4.78
CA ARG A 99 -7.01 21.49 -3.58
C ARG A 99 -8.07 20.40 -3.74
N LEU A 100 -8.46 19.80 -2.62
CA LEU A 100 -9.47 18.75 -2.56
C LEU A 100 -10.82 19.35 -2.20
N ALA A 101 -11.81 19.14 -3.06
CA ALA A 101 -13.21 19.36 -2.75
C ALA A 101 -13.87 18.01 -2.45
N MET A 102 -14.39 17.85 -1.22
CA MET A 102 -15.10 16.63 -0.84
C MET A 102 -16.36 16.47 -1.68
N ILE A 103 -16.54 15.30 -2.29
CA ILE A 103 -17.73 14.94 -3.08
C ILE A 103 -18.72 14.22 -2.16
N ASN A 104 -18.33 13.04 -1.68
CA ASN A 104 -19.12 12.25 -0.75
C ASN A 104 -18.25 11.23 0.01
N ILE A 105 -18.88 10.55 0.97
CA ILE A 105 -18.29 9.49 1.79
C ILE A 105 -19.35 8.42 2.05
N LEU A 106 -18.99 7.15 1.89
CA LEU A 106 -19.87 6.01 2.12
C LEU A 106 -19.22 4.98 3.04
N PRO A 107 -20.00 4.28 3.90
CA PRO A 107 -19.47 3.18 4.70
C PRO A 107 -19.07 2.02 3.79
N VAL A 108 -17.91 1.41 4.06
CA VAL A 108 -17.41 0.26 3.27
C VAL A 108 -17.94 -1.08 3.74
N MET A 109 -18.77 -1.08 4.80
CA MET A 109 -19.35 -2.28 5.41
C MET A 109 -18.32 -3.31 5.87
N GLY A 110 -17.09 -2.87 6.15
CA GLY A 110 -15.99 -3.68 6.66
C GLY A 110 -15.07 -2.84 7.54
N ALA A 111 -14.64 -3.41 8.67
CA ALA A 111 -13.85 -2.71 9.67
C ALA A 111 -12.38 -2.51 9.22
N ALA A 112 -11.81 -1.36 9.58
CA ALA A 112 -10.45 -0.91 9.27
C ALA A 112 -10.07 -1.08 7.78
N PRO A 113 -10.72 -0.36 6.83
CA PRO A 113 -10.26 -0.31 5.45
C PRO A 113 -8.86 0.31 5.38
N CYS A 114 -7.91 -0.42 4.82
CA CYS A 114 -6.49 -0.08 4.87
C CYS A 114 -5.83 0.05 3.49
N HIS A 115 -6.56 -0.25 2.41
CA HIS A 115 -6.09 -0.09 1.04
C HIS A 115 -7.27 0.22 0.10
N VAL A 116 -7.03 1.06 -0.90
CA VAL A 116 -7.99 1.37 -1.96
C VAL A 116 -7.32 1.38 -3.33
N SER A 117 -8.01 0.88 -4.36
CA SER A 117 -7.61 1.02 -5.76
C SER A 117 -8.82 1.35 -6.67
N CYS A 118 -8.56 2.03 -7.79
CA CYS A 118 -9.56 2.43 -8.78
C CYS A 118 -9.26 1.73 -10.11
N ASP A 119 -10.27 1.21 -10.80
CA ASP A 119 -10.08 0.57 -12.10
C ASP A 119 -9.74 1.58 -13.21
N GLU A 120 -9.02 1.13 -14.23
CA GLU A 120 -8.59 1.97 -15.37
C GLU A 120 -9.77 2.58 -16.14
N GLN A 121 -10.94 1.95 -16.07
CA GLN A 121 -12.16 2.39 -16.75
C GLN A 121 -13.02 3.34 -15.91
N ARG A 122 -12.60 3.69 -14.67
CA ARG A 122 -13.36 4.55 -13.75
C ARG A 122 -14.79 4.08 -13.49
N ARG A 123 -15.00 2.76 -13.45
CA ARG A 123 -16.28 2.13 -13.13
C ARG A 123 -16.35 1.71 -11.68
N PHE A 124 -15.22 1.32 -11.10
CA PHE A 124 -15.18 0.70 -9.78
C PHE A 124 -14.01 1.17 -8.92
N VAL A 125 -14.28 1.24 -7.61
CA VAL A 125 -13.27 1.40 -6.57
C VAL A 125 -13.36 0.23 -5.61
N TYR A 126 -12.22 -0.34 -5.25
CA TYR A 126 -12.10 -1.53 -4.40
C TYR A 126 -11.39 -1.18 -3.10
N THR A 127 -11.91 -1.65 -1.96
CA THR A 127 -11.28 -1.46 -0.64
C THR A 127 -10.95 -2.78 0.03
N ALA A 128 -9.76 -2.90 0.60
CA ALA A 128 -9.39 -4.00 1.49
C ALA A 128 -9.68 -3.60 2.94
N ASN A 129 -10.48 -4.43 3.64
CA ASN A 129 -10.95 -4.18 5.00
C ASN A 129 -10.24 -5.15 5.96
N TYR A 130 -9.24 -4.64 6.70
CA TYR A 130 -8.32 -5.44 7.49
C TYR A 130 -9.01 -6.17 8.64
N ASN A 131 -9.69 -5.43 9.53
CA ASN A 131 -10.41 -6.03 10.66
C ASN A 131 -11.69 -6.75 10.22
N GLY A 132 -12.27 -6.31 9.10
CA GLY A 132 -13.44 -6.92 8.50
C GLY A 132 -13.16 -8.21 7.72
N GLY A 133 -11.89 -8.55 7.44
CA GLY A 133 -11.52 -9.71 6.65
C GLY A 133 -12.23 -9.76 5.29
N SER A 134 -12.37 -8.61 4.62
CA SER A 134 -13.24 -8.49 3.45
C SER A 134 -12.72 -7.49 2.42
N LEU A 135 -13.29 -7.57 1.23
CA LEU A 135 -13.10 -6.68 0.10
C LEU A 135 -14.46 -6.05 -0.25
N SER A 136 -14.52 -4.73 -0.42
CA SER A 136 -15.73 -4.04 -0.86
C SER A 136 -15.53 -3.39 -2.23
N CYS A 137 -16.54 -3.46 -3.10
CA CYS A 137 -16.52 -2.86 -4.43
C CYS A 137 -17.62 -1.81 -4.55
N PHE A 138 -17.25 -0.60 -4.97
CA PHE A 138 -18.16 0.52 -5.18
C PHE A 138 -18.28 0.84 -6.66
N ARG A 139 -19.51 1.09 -7.13
CA ARG A 139 -19.73 1.71 -8.44
C ARG A 139 -19.43 3.20 -8.36
N LEU A 140 -18.78 3.72 -9.38
CA LEU A 140 -18.61 5.14 -9.60
C LEU A 140 -19.72 5.69 -10.49
N ALA A 141 -20.25 6.86 -10.13
CA ALA A 141 -21.12 7.63 -11.02
C ALA A 141 -20.29 8.29 -12.14
N GLU A 142 -20.97 8.87 -13.13
CA GLU A 142 -20.30 9.56 -14.25
C GLU A 142 -19.41 10.73 -13.79
N ASP A 143 -19.81 11.42 -12.71
CA ASP A 143 -19.03 12.49 -12.09
C ASP A 143 -17.86 11.98 -11.22
N GLY A 144 -17.76 10.66 -11.03
CA GLY A 144 -16.77 10.00 -10.19
C GLY A 144 -17.09 9.98 -8.70
N SER A 145 -18.28 10.40 -8.29
CA SER A 145 -18.76 10.17 -6.93
C SER A 145 -18.99 8.67 -6.67
N LEU A 146 -18.93 8.28 -5.39
CA LEU A 146 -19.31 6.93 -4.97
C LEU A 146 -20.82 6.79 -5.07
N SER A 147 -21.33 5.80 -5.82
CA SER A 147 -22.79 5.56 -5.92
C SER A 147 -23.28 4.65 -4.79
N GLU A 148 -23.13 3.35 -4.96
CA GLU A 148 -23.50 2.34 -3.97
C GLU A 148 -22.43 1.24 -3.93
N MET A 149 -22.36 0.52 -2.81
CA MET A 149 -21.56 -0.69 -2.72
C MET A 149 -22.21 -1.75 -3.60
N TYR A 150 -21.52 -2.16 -4.66
CA TYR A 150 -22.02 -3.11 -5.65
C TYR A 150 -21.98 -4.54 -5.13
N TRP A 151 -20.88 -4.92 -4.48
CA TRP A 151 -20.74 -6.22 -3.82
C TRP A 151 -19.66 -6.16 -2.75
N GLN A 152 -19.68 -7.15 -1.86
CA GLN A 152 -18.65 -7.40 -0.88
C GLN A 152 -18.26 -8.87 -0.90
N LEU A 153 -16.95 -9.14 -0.80
CA LEU A 153 -16.41 -10.47 -0.63
C LEU A 153 -15.84 -10.59 0.78
N VAL A 154 -16.45 -11.41 1.62
CA VAL A 154 -15.95 -11.73 2.96
C VAL A 154 -15.09 -12.98 2.86
N HIS A 155 -13.82 -12.86 3.24
CA HIS A 155 -12.92 -13.99 3.29
C HIS A 155 -13.27 -14.90 4.47
N GLN A 156 -13.02 -16.19 4.29
CA GLN A 156 -13.19 -17.21 5.32
C GLN A 156 -11.97 -18.13 5.26
N PHE A 157 -11.62 -18.74 6.40
CA PHE A 157 -10.72 -19.88 6.35
C PHE A 157 -11.38 -21.02 5.59
N GLY A 158 -10.70 -21.65 4.63
CA GLY A 158 -11.22 -22.83 3.96
C GLY A 158 -11.38 -24.01 4.93
N GLU A 159 -12.44 -24.82 4.77
CA GLU A 159 -12.69 -26.02 5.61
C GLU A 159 -11.53 -27.05 5.60
N LYS A 160 -10.72 -27.08 4.53
CA LYS A 160 -9.54 -27.95 4.41
C LYS A 160 -8.30 -27.37 5.11
N GLU A 161 -8.24 -26.08 5.36
CA GLU A 161 -7.03 -25.35 5.76
C GLU A 161 -6.81 -25.34 7.28
N ASN A 162 -7.86 -25.60 8.07
CA ASN A 162 -7.75 -25.86 9.52
C ASN A 162 -7.37 -27.33 9.83
N ARG A 163 -7.03 -28.15 8.83
CA ARG A 163 -6.72 -29.59 8.99
C ARG A 163 -5.30 -29.98 8.62
N ASP A 164 -4.46 -29.04 8.18
CA ASP A 164 -3.06 -29.37 7.92
C ASP A 164 -2.22 -29.53 9.21
N GLY A 165 -2.84 -29.28 10.37
CA GLY A 165 -2.23 -29.41 11.70
C GLY A 165 -1.20 -28.34 12.02
N ARG A 166 -1.14 -27.26 11.24
CA ARG A 166 -0.16 -26.16 11.39
C ARG A 166 -0.75 -24.90 12.00
N ASP A 167 -1.95 -24.94 12.60
CA ASP A 167 -2.55 -23.83 13.36
C ASP A 167 -1.58 -23.24 14.39
N ARG A 168 -0.73 -24.06 15.00
CA ARG A 168 0.32 -23.64 15.96
C ARG A 168 1.43 -22.75 15.37
N LEU A 169 1.57 -22.72 14.04
CA LEU A 169 2.57 -21.92 13.33
C LEU A 169 2.02 -20.55 12.90
N ARG A 170 0.69 -20.38 12.93
CA ARG A 170 0.06 -19.08 12.68
C ARG A 170 0.27 -18.15 13.84
N ASN A 171 0.36 -16.86 13.56
CA ASN A 171 0.38 -15.85 14.62
C ASN A 171 -0.98 -15.84 15.33
N PRO A 172 -1.03 -16.10 16.64
CA PRO A 172 -2.30 -16.30 17.37
C PRO A 172 -3.15 -15.04 17.51
N VAL A 173 -2.59 -13.85 17.22
CA VAL A 173 -3.28 -12.55 17.34
C VAL A 173 -3.42 -11.86 15.97
N ARG A 174 -2.56 -12.16 15.01
CA ARG A 174 -2.54 -11.52 13.68
C ARG A 174 -3.12 -12.40 12.58
N GLN A 175 -3.39 -13.67 12.85
CA GLN A 175 -3.91 -14.67 11.89
C GLN A 175 -4.99 -15.56 12.53
N GLU A 176 -5.72 -15.01 13.50
CA GLU A 176 -6.87 -15.64 14.16
C GLU A 176 -8.12 -15.65 13.26
N LYS A 177 -8.15 -14.78 12.24
CA LYS A 177 -9.15 -14.68 11.19
C LYS A 177 -8.53 -14.11 9.90
N PRO A 178 -9.26 -14.11 8.78
CA PRO A 178 -8.86 -13.38 7.59
C PRO A 178 -8.64 -11.88 7.85
N HIS A 179 -7.61 -11.33 7.22
CA HIS A 179 -7.22 -9.92 7.28
C HIS A 179 -6.78 -9.45 5.89
N VAL A 180 -7.75 -9.10 5.04
CA VAL A 180 -7.48 -8.60 3.70
C VAL A 180 -6.77 -7.24 3.81
N HIS A 181 -5.52 -7.19 3.38
CA HIS A 181 -4.67 -6.00 3.55
C HIS A 181 -4.46 -5.24 2.23
N SER A 182 -4.50 -5.91 1.07
CA SER A 182 -4.43 -5.24 -0.23
C SER A 182 -5.52 -5.69 -1.18
N ALA A 183 -6.03 -4.72 -1.94
CA ALA A 183 -6.96 -4.88 -3.05
C ALA A 183 -6.43 -4.01 -4.19
N ALA A 184 -5.51 -4.57 -4.98
CA ALA A 184 -4.72 -3.83 -5.95
C ALA A 184 -5.04 -4.29 -7.38
N ILE A 185 -5.55 -3.37 -8.22
CA ILE A 185 -5.90 -3.67 -9.61
C ILE A 185 -4.76 -3.29 -10.57
N LYS A 186 -4.50 -4.16 -11.55
CA LYS A 186 -3.60 -3.92 -12.68
C LYS A 186 -4.28 -4.42 -13.96
N GLY A 187 -4.47 -3.54 -14.94
CA GLY A 187 -5.32 -3.84 -16.08
C GLY A 187 -6.75 -4.16 -15.63
N ASP A 188 -7.22 -5.37 -15.97
CA ASP A 188 -8.54 -5.88 -15.60
C ASP A 188 -8.52 -6.85 -14.40
N THR A 189 -7.35 -7.12 -13.82
CA THR A 189 -7.16 -8.17 -12.81
C THR A 189 -6.97 -7.54 -11.44
N LEU A 190 -7.85 -7.86 -10.49
CA LEU A 190 -7.80 -7.41 -9.10
C LEU A 190 -7.05 -8.42 -8.24
N TRP A 191 -5.96 -8.01 -7.62
CA TRP A 191 -5.15 -8.83 -6.73
C TRP A 191 -5.47 -8.56 -5.27
N ILE A 192 -5.50 -9.64 -4.49
CA ILE A 192 -5.92 -9.64 -3.10
C ILE A 192 -4.84 -10.34 -2.28
N ALA A 193 -4.28 -9.62 -1.31
CA ALA A 193 -3.38 -10.18 -0.31
C ALA A 193 -4.11 -10.24 1.05
N ASP A 194 -4.22 -11.45 1.59
CA ASP A 194 -4.85 -11.69 2.88
C ASP A 194 -3.81 -12.18 3.88
N LEU A 195 -3.49 -11.30 4.83
CA LEU A 195 -2.50 -11.54 5.86
C LEU A 195 -2.91 -12.70 6.78
N GLY A 196 -4.20 -12.81 7.05
CA GLY A 196 -4.74 -13.78 8.00
C GLY A 196 -4.72 -15.22 7.49
N THR A 197 -4.88 -15.41 6.17
CA THR A 197 -5.01 -16.74 5.56
C THR A 197 -3.74 -17.23 4.86
N ASP A 198 -2.69 -16.41 4.79
CA ASP A 198 -1.48 -16.66 3.99
C ASP A 198 -1.77 -16.79 2.48
N GLU A 199 -2.91 -16.27 2.01
CA GLU A 199 -3.35 -16.38 0.62
C GLU A 199 -3.09 -15.10 -0.18
N VAL A 200 -2.57 -15.29 -1.39
CA VAL A 200 -2.65 -14.29 -2.48
C VAL A 200 -3.60 -14.84 -3.54
N SER A 201 -4.64 -14.08 -3.88
CA SER A 201 -5.60 -14.45 -4.91
C SER A 201 -5.79 -13.32 -5.91
N CYS A 202 -6.35 -13.65 -7.08
CA CYS A 202 -6.75 -12.64 -8.05
C CYS A 202 -8.13 -12.93 -8.62
N MET A 203 -8.84 -11.86 -8.96
CA MET A 203 -10.13 -11.88 -9.63
C MET A 203 -9.99 -11.22 -11.00
N ALA A 204 -10.70 -11.75 -11.99
CA ALA A 204 -10.73 -11.21 -13.35
C ALA A 204 -12.18 -11.24 -13.88
N PRO A 205 -12.51 -10.46 -14.92
CA PRO A 205 -13.84 -10.51 -15.53
C PRO A 205 -14.22 -11.93 -15.95
N GLY A 206 -15.44 -12.35 -15.65
CA GLY A 206 -15.99 -13.61 -16.13
C GLY A 206 -16.04 -13.70 -17.67
N LYS A 207 -16.28 -14.91 -18.21
CA LYS A 207 -16.19 -15.22 -19.67
C LYS A 207 -17.03 -14.33 -20.60
N CYS A 208 -18.01 -13.59 -20.08
CA CYS A 208 -18.86 -12.67 -20.85
C CYS A 208 -18.60 -11.19 -20.55
N GLY A 209 -17.45 -10.83 -19.98
CA GLY A 209 -17.18 -9.46 -19.51
C GLY A 209 -18.07 -9.02 -18.34
N GLY A 210 -18.59 -10.01 -17.59
CA GLY A 210 -19.51 -9.84 -16.48
C GLY A 210 -18.82 -9.52 -15.15
N GLU A 211 -19.45 -9.92 -14.05
CA GLU A 211 -18.91 -9.75 -12.69
C GLU A 211 -17.52 -10.36 -12.53
N MET A 212 -16.72 -9.82 -11.62
CA MET A 212 -15.41 -10.35 -11.31
C MET A 212 -15.55 -11.74 -10.67
N GLU A 213 -14.82 -12.71 -11.19
CA GLU A 213 -14.73 -14.07 -10.66
C GLU A 213 -13.31 -14.34 -10.19
N ARG A 214 -13.15 -15.17 -9.16
CA ARG A 214 -11.83 -15.64 -8.73
C ARG A 214 -11.16 -16.39 -9.87
N ALA A 215 -10.05 -15.84 -10.36
CA ALA A 215 -9.31 -16.39 -11.48
C ALA A 215 -8.28 -17.43 -10.99
N ALA A 216 -7.53 -17.08 -9.95
CA ALA A 216 -6.50 -17.95 -9.38
C ALA A 216 -6.23 -17.61 -7.90
N SER A 217 -5.56 -18.52 -7.21
CA SER A 217 -4.94 -18.23 -5.92
C SER A 217 -3.72 -19.10 -5.67
N VAL A 218 -2.93 -18.67 -4.69
CA VAL A 218 -1.79 -19.41 -4.16
C VAL A 218 -1.68 -19.15 -2.66
N PHE A 219 -1.39 -20.22 -1.91
CA PHE A 219 -1.01 -20.11 -0.49
C PHE A 219 0.50 -19.98 -0.38
N LEU A 220 0.94 -19.01 0.41
CA LEU A 220 2.34 -18.84 0.80
C LEU A 220 2.66 -19.74 2.00
N PRO A 221 3.94 -19.88 2.40
CA PRO A 221 4.29 -20.60 3.61
C PRO A 221 3.47 -20.12 4.83
N VAL A 222 3.15 -21.06 5.73
CA VAL A 222 2.34 -20.75 6.91
C VAL A 222 3.05 -19.71 7.76
N GLY A 223 2.34 -18.63 8.12
CA GLY A 223 2.88 -17.52 8.90
C GLY A 223 3.61 -16.46 8.06
N SER A 224 3.46 -16.46 6.73
CA SER A 224 4.01 -15.42 5.86
C SER A 224 3.30 -14.08 6.05
N GLY A 225 1.97 -14.07 6.10
CA GLY A 225 1.17 -12.85 6.19
C GLY A 225 1.31 -11.90 4.98
N PRO A 226 0.84 -12.27 3.78
CA PRO A 226 0.83 -11.40 2.60
C PRO A 226 0.18 -10.04 2.88
N ARG A 227 0.82 -8.95 2.44
CA ARG A 227 0.45 -7.59 2.83
C ARG A 227 0.32 -6.65 1.65
N SER A 228 1.42 -6.04 1.19
CA SER A 228 1.41 -5.00 0.16
C SER A 228 1.86 -5.56 -1.19
N ILE A 229 1.29 -5.04 -2.28
CA ILE A 229 1.50 -5.56 -3.64
C ILE A 229 2.10 -4.46 -4.54
N ALA A 230 3.13 -4.82 -5.30
CA ALA A 230 3.63 -4.04 -6.44
C ALA A 230 3.64 -4.90 -7.72
N PHE A 231 3.54 -4.24 -8.87
CA PHE A 231 3.47 -4.90 -10.17
C PHE A 231 4.62 -4.47 -11.06
N SER A 232 5.14 -5.42 -11.84
CA SER A 232 5.83 -5.11 -13.10
C SER A 232 4.90 -4.36 -14.07
N ASP A 233 5.48 -3.66 -15.05
CA ASP A 233 4.70 -2.83 -15.97
C ASP A 233 3.69 -3.63 -16.80
N ASP A 234 4.06 -4.83 -17.25
CA ASP A 234 3.17 -5.74 -17.98
C ASP A 234 2.21 -6.52 -17.06
N GLY A 235 2.39 -6.43 -15.73
CA GLY A 235 1.60 -7.15 -14.74
C GLY A 235 1.86 -8.66 -14.68
N SER A 236 2.91 -9.15 -15.34
CA SER A 236 3.28 -10.57 -15.35
C SER A 236 3.97 -11.00 -14.05
N HIS A 237 4.75 -10.11 -13.44
CA HIS A 237 5.36 -10.31 -12.13
C HIS A 237 4.65 -9.47 -11.07
N VAL A 238 4.32 -10.12 -9.96
CA VAL A 238 3.66 -9.54 -8.79
C VAL A 238 4.56 -9.72 -7.58
N TYR A 239 4.93 -8.61 -6.95
CA TYR A 239 5.78 -8.58 -5.76
C TYR A 239 4.91 -8.36 -4.54
N VAL A 240 4.99 -9.26 -3.56
CA VAL A 240 4.14 -9.21 -2.37
C VAL A 240 5.02 -9.21 -1.12
N THR A 241 4.85 -8.22 -0.25
CA THR A 241 5.49 -8.25 1.07
C THR A 241 4.75 -9.22 1.99
N CYS A 242 5.48 -10.07 2.69
CA CYS A 242 4.99 -11.02 3.68
C CYS A 242 5.31 -10.49 5.07
N GLU A 243 4.38 -9.74 5.63
CA GLU A 243 4.54 -8.91 6.83
C GLU A 243 5.13 -9.68 8.00
N LEU A 244 4.61 -10.88 8.25
CA LEU A 244 4.91 -11.66 9.44
C LEU A 244 6.22 -12.44 9.31
N SER A 245 6.58 -12.88 8.10
CA SER A 245 7.86 -13.57 7.86
C SER A 245 9.03 -12.66 7.50
N ASN A 246 8.81 -11.35 7.27
CA ASN A 246 9.82 -10.42 6.76
C ASN A 246 10.42 -10.91 5.42
N GLU A 247 9.56 -11.32 4.50
CA GLU A 247 9.96 -11.78 3.17
C GLU A 247 9.23 -11.02 2.07
N ILE A 248 9.74 -11.14 0.85
CA ILE A 248 9.10 -10.71 -0.38
C ILE A 248 8.85 -11.96 -1.21
N ALA A 249 7.60 -12.21 -1.57
CA ALA A 249 7.21 -13.22 -2.54
C ALA A 249 7.24 -12.61 -3.95
N VAL A 250 7.95 -13.25 -4.87
CA VAL A 250 7.89 -12.96 -6.29
C VAL A 250 6.97 -13.99 -6.94
N LEU A 251 5.85 -13.52 -7.47
CA LEU A 251 4.84 -14.35 -8.10
C LEU A 251 4.83 -14.11 -9.61
N GLN A 252 4.77 -15.20 -10.38
CA GLN A 252 4.43 -15.16 -11.80
C GLN A 252 2.93 -15.28 -11.98
N TRP A 253 2.36 -14.35 -12.73
CA TRP A 253 1.00 -14.41 -13.25
C TRP A 253 0.99 -14.87 -14.69
N GLU A 254 0.29 -15.98 -14.95
CA GLU A 254 0.02 -16.49 -16.30
C GLU A 254 -1.47 -16.32 -16.57
N LYS A 255 -1.82 -15.19 -17.19
CA LYS A 255 -3.19 -14.71 -17.33
C LYS A 255 -4.07 -15.67 -18.13
N GLU A 256 -3.55 -16.23 -19.21
CA GLU A 256 -4.26 -17.15 -20.11
C GLU A 256 -4.61 -18.46 -19.41
N GLU A 257 -3.66 -19.01 -18.65
CA GLU A 257 -3.82 -20.25 -17.89
C GLU A 257 -4.54 -20.04 -16.55
N LYS A 258 -4.76 -18.78 -16.16
CA LYS A 258 -5.24 -18.37 -14.85
C LYS A 258 -4.46 -19.06 -13.73
N ARG A 259 -3.13 -18.98 -13.80
CA ARG A 259 -2.23 -19.62 -12.83
C ARG A 259 -1.31 -18.59 -12.18
N ILE A 260 -1.18 -18.71 -10.85
CA ILE A 260 -0.17 -18.01 -10.05
C ILE A 260 0.91 -19.01 -9.66
N SER A 261 2.18 -18.62 -9.69
CA SER A 261 3.26 -19.46 -9.18
C SER A 261 4.29 -18.65 -8.41
N VAL A 262 4.72 -19.18 -7.27
CA VAL A 262 5.78 -18.58 -6.45
C VAL A 262 7.12 -18.89 -7.12
N GLN A 263 7.79 -17.87 -7.64
CA GLN A 263 9.12 -17.99 -8.24
C GLN A 263 10.22 -17.87 -7.20
N GLN A 264 10.05 -16.97 -6.23
CA GLN A 264 11.05 -16.66 -5.22
C GLN A 264 10.39 -16.24 -3.92
N MET A 265 11.02 -16.61 -2.81
CA MET A 265 10.82 -15.99 -1.49
C MET A 265 12.20 -15.46 -1.06
N ILE A 266 12.29 -14.20 -0.67
CA ILE A 266 13.56 -13.58 -0.26
C ILE A 266 13.35 -12.71 0.99
N SER A 267 14.29 -12.76 1.93
CA SER A 267 14.27 -11.92 3.14
C SER A 267 14.27 -10.43 2.80
N SER A 268 13.42 -9.65 3.48
CA SER A 268 13.41 -8.18 3.46
C SER A 268 14.51 -7.56 4.34
N LEU A 269 15.07 -8.36 5.24
CA LEU A 269 16.13 -8.00 6.19
C LEU A 269 17.51 -8.37 5.65
N PRO A 270 18.58 -7.69 6.07
CA PRO A 270 19.94 -8.04 5.67
C PRO A 270 20.28 -9.46 6.11
N GLU A 271 21.14 -10.14 5.35
CA GLU A 271 21.70 -11.43 5.78
C GLU A 271 22.30 -11.29 7.18
N ASN A 272 21.94 -12.21 8.07
CA ASN A 272 22.40 -12.17 9.45
C ASN A 272 23.92 -12.44 9.47
N ASP A 273 24.72 -11.45 9.87
CA ASP A 273 26.18 -11.54 9.95
C ASP A 273 26.67 -12.37 11.16
N GLY A 274 25.73 -12.98 11.90
CA GLY A 274 26.01 -13.90 13.00
C GLY A 274 26.33 -13.22 14.33
N ASN A 275 26.20 -11.88 14.43
CA ASN A 275 26.70 -11.11 15.58
C ASN A 275 25.64 -10.37 16.42
N GLY A 276 24.34 -10.68 16.33
CA GLY A 276 23.37 -10.05 17.22
C GLY A 276 22.04 -10.75 17.34
N GLU A 277 21.57 -10.90 18.59
CA GLU A 277 20.15 -11.08 18.89
C GLU A 277 19.39 -9.88 18.31
N LYS A 278 18.57 -10.10 17.27
CA LYS A 278 17.55 -9.12 16.89
C LYS A 278 16.49 -9.12 17.99
N THR A 279 16.65 -8.22 18.96
CA THR A 279 15.79 -8.08 20.15
C THR A 279 14.47 -7.36 19.88
N GLN A 280 14.27 -6.81 18.66
CA GLN A 280 13.02 -6.17 18.25
C GLN A 280 12.29 -7.01 17.19
N SER A 281 10.98 -7.15 17.37
CA SER A 281 10.09 -7.74 16.37
C SER A 281 10.06 -6.84 15.15
N SER A 282 10.54 -7.34 14.00
CA SER A 282 10.45 -6.65 12.71
C SER A 282 9.26 -7.17 11.91
N THR A 283 8.62 -6.30 11.14
CA THR A 283 7.65 -6.69 10.11
C THR A 283 7.81 -5.85 8.85
N VAL A 284 7.85 -6.50 7.69
CA VAL A 284 7.94 -5.77 6.41
C VAL A 284 6.61 -5.07 6.11
N GLY A 285 6.69 -3.85 5.58
CA GLY A 285 5.57 -2.95 5.36
C GLY A 285 5.33 -2.66 3.88
N GLY A 286 5.40 -1.38 3.53
CA GLY A 286 5.16 -0.89 2.17
C GLY A 286 6.22 -1.35 1.17
N ILE A 287 5.84 -1.31 -0.10
CA ILE A 287 6.63 -1.75 -1.25
C ILE A 287 6.43 -0.77 -2.42
N VAL A 288 7.49 -0.45 -3.15
CA VAL A 288 7.40 0.36 -4.38
C VAL A 288 8.43 -0.10 -5.41
N LEU A 289 8.00 -0.22 -6.66
CA LEU A 289 8.85 -0.52 -7.81
C LEU A 289 9.23 0.78 -8.53
N SER A 290 10.48 0.90 -8.98
CA SER A 290 10.94 2.03 -9.78
C SER A 290 10.19 2.10 -11.12
N PRO A 291 9.98 3.31 -11.70
CA PRO A 291 9.27 3.47 -12.97
C PRO A 291 9.88 2.70 -14.14
N ASP A 292 11.19 2.45 -14.11
CA ASP A 292 11.91 1.66 -15.10
C ASP A 292 11.90 0.14 -14.82
N GLY A 293 11.26 -0.28 -13.73
CA GLY A 293 11.14 -1.67 -13.32
C GLY A 293 12.42 -2.32 -12.79
N ARG A 294 13.54 -1.58 -12.70
CA ARG A 294 14.86 -2.14 -12.36
C ARG A 294 15.12 -2.32 -10.86
N TYR A 295 14.39 -1.60 -10.00
CA TYR A 295 14.63 -1.61 -8.56
C TYR A 295 13.35 -1.62 -7.73
N LEU A 296 13.34 -2.44 -6.68
CA LEU A 296 12.26 -2.59 -5.74
C LEU A 296 12.71 -2.15 -4.34
N TYR A 297 11.84 -1.42 -3.64
CA TYR A 297 12.11 -0.88 -2.31
C TYR A 297 11.06 -1.37 -1.33
N VAL A 298 11.48 -1.79 -0.13
CA VAL A 298 10.58 -2.21 0.95
C VAL A 298 10.98 -1.58 2.27
N GLY A 299 10.01 -1.28 3.13
CA GLY A 299 10.27 -0.83 4.50
C GLY A 299 10.16 -1.96 5.51
N ASN A 300 11.10 -2.02 6.45
CA ASN A 300 11.04 -2.92 7.59
C ASN A 300 10.67 -2.11 8.83
N ARG A 301 9.49 -2.34 9.39
CA ARG A 301 9.00 -1.71 10.61
C ARG A 301 9.58 -2.45 11.82
N GLY A 302 10.07 -1.72 12.82
CA GLY A 302 10.80 -2.27 13.97
C GLY A 302 12.31 -2.38 13.72
N ASP A 303 12.74 -2.88 12.56
CA ASP A 303 14.16 -2.77 12.12
C ASP A 303 14.49 -1.35 11.61
N ASP A 304 13.44 -0.57 11.29
CA ASP A 304 13.48 0.84 10.88
C ASP A 304 14.40 1.11 9.68
N SER A 305 14.43 0.15 8.75
CA SER A 305 15.27 0.15 7.56
C SER A 305 14.47 0.12 6.26
N ILE A 306 15.15 0.48 5.17
CA ILE A 306 14.69 0.33 3.79
C ILE A 306 15.59 -0.70 3.12
N GLY A 307 14.99 -1.78 2.63
CA GLY A 307 15.65 -2.77 1.77
C GLY A 307 15.54 -2.36 0.30
N VAL A 308 16.65 -2.41 -0.42
CA VAL A 308 16.77 -2.09 -1.85
C VAL A 308 17.14 -3.37 -2.60
N TYR A 309 16.39 -3.69 -3.65
CA TYR A 309 16.59 -4.88 -4.47
C TYR A 309 16.70 -4.51 -5.94
N HIS A 310 17.63 -5.14 -6.66
CA HIS A 310 17.66 -5.14 -8.11
C HIS A 310 16.68 -6.18 -8.63
N VAL A 311 15.94 -5.83 -9.69
CA VAL A 311 15.01 -6.70 -10.40
C VAL A 311 15.66 -7.12 -11.72
N ASP A 312 15.85 -8.42 -11.92
CA ASP A 312 16.40 -8.93 -13.18
C ASP A 312 15.32 -9.09 -14.28
N ASN A 313 15.74 -9.50 -15.47
CA ASN A 313 14.85 -9.68 -16.62
C ASN A 313 13.81 -10.81 -16.44
N GLN A 314 13.97 -11.67 -15.44
CA GLN A 314 13.02 -12.72 -15.06
C GLN A 314 12.20 -12.30 -13.82
N GLY A 315 12.24 -11.01 -13.46
CA GLY A 315 11.56 -10.45 -12.31
C GLY A 315 12.12 -10.88 -10.96
N SER A 316 13.23 -11.63 -10.90
CA SER A 316 13.82 -12.10 -9.64
C SER A 316 14.57 -10.98 -8.93
N LEU A 317 14.59 -11.04 -7.60
CA LEU A 317 15.15 -10.02 -6.73
C LEU A 317 16.52 -10.43 -6.19
N SER A 318 17.45 -9.48 -6.17
CA SER A 318 18.71 -9.59 -5.43
C SER A 318 18.98 -8.34 -4.59
N GLY A 319 19.45 -8.53 -3.35
CA GLY A 319 19.67 -7.43 -2.41
C GLY A 319 20.84 -6.52 -2.84
N VAL A 320 20.64 -5.20 -2.72
CA VAL A 320 21.59 -4.16 -3.13
C VAL A 320 22.07 -3.34 -1.93
N GLN A 321 21.13 -2.95 -1.05
CA GLN A 321 21.41 -2.07 0.07
C GLN A 321 20.34 -2.26 1.16
N TRP A 322 20.77 -2.16 2.42
CA TRP A 322 19.89 -1.90 3.56
C TRP A 322 20.35 -0.59 4.19
N ILE A 323 19.45 0.37 4.33
CA ILE A 323 19.75 1.70 4.87
C ILE A 323 18.71 2.08 5.91
N SER A 324 19.07 2.88 6.92
CA SER A 324 18.09 3.42 7.85
C SER A 324 17.03 4.26 7.12
N SER A 325 15.78 4.14 7.56
CA SER A 325 14.68 5.02 7.16
C SER A 325 14.77 6.43 7.76
N ASP A 326 15.73 6.66 8.67
CA ASP A 326 15.92 7.90 9.44
C ASP A 326 14.67 8.30 10.25
N GLY A 327 13.91 7.29 10.67
CA GLY A 327 12.75 7.41 11.52
C GLY A 327 12.34 6.05 12.07
N ARG A 328 11.09 5.92 12.52
CA ARG A 328 10.54 4.67 13.07
C ARG A 328 9.29 4.21 12.35
N ASN A 329 9.19 2.91 12.12
CA ASN A 329 8.08 2.26 11.44
C ASN A 329 7.79 2.87 10.05
N PRO A 330 8.74 2.75 9.10
CA PRO A 330 8.55 3.22 7.73
C PRO A 330 7.41 2.44 7.05
N ARG A 331 6.25 3.09 6.90
CA ARG A 331 5.01 2.44 6.45
C ARG A 331 4.62 2.81 5.03
N GLY A 332 4.83 4.07 4.65
CA GLY A 332 4.50 4.60 3.33
C GLY A 332 5.75 4.89 2.51
N PHE A 333 5.71 4.55 1.23
CA PHE A 333 6.78 4.84 0.27
C PHE A 333 6.21 5.33 -1.04
N GLN A 334 6.92 6.25 -1.68
CA GLN A 334 6.60 6.67 -3.04
C GLN A 334 7.83 7.17 -3.77
N ILE A 335 7.89 6.90 -5.08
CA ILE A 335 8.92 7.42 -5.97
C ILE A 335 8.38 8.63 -6.72
N SER A 336 9.19 9.69 -6.82
CA SER A 336 8.83 10.89 -7.58
C SER A 336 8.60 10.59 -9.07
N PRO A 337 7.79 11.40 -9.79
CA PRO A 337 7.54 11.21 -11.22
C PRO A 337 8.81 11.16 -12.09
N SER A 338 9.81 11.98 -11.77
CA SER A 338 11.15 11.97 -12.38
C SER A 338 11.94 10.68 -12.15
N GLY A 339 11.55 9.89 -11.15
CA GLY A 339 12.34 8.75 -10.71
C GLY A 339 13.67 9.11 -10.06
N ARG A 340 13.87 10.37 -9.63
CA ARG A 340 15.11 10.75 -8.94
C ARG A 340 15.01 10.62 -7.42
N TRP A 341 13.80 10.61 -6.87
CA TRP A 341 13.60 10.67 -5.43
C TRP A 341 12.74 9.52 -4.94
N LEU A 342 13.06 9.03 -3.74
CA LEU A 342 12.21 8.15 -2.96
C LEU A 342 11.87 8.85 -1.65
N LEU A 343 10.59 8.89 -1.32
CA LEU A 343 10.08 9.44 -0.08
C LEU A 343 9.64 8.28 0.81
N ALA A 344 10.09 8.30 2.07
CA ALA A 344 9.66 7.36 3.11
C ALA A 344 8.89 8.12 4.19
N ALA A 345 7.72 7.61 4.58
CA ALA A 345 6.97 8.11 5.72
C ALA A 345 7.11 7.17 6.92
N ASN A 346 7.64 7.73 8.00
CA ASN A 346 7.89 7.02 9.24
C ASN A 346 6.77 7.33 10.24
N GLN A 347 5.91 6.34 10.46
CA GLN A 347 4.66 6.51 11.19
C GLN A 347 4.89 6.96 12.64
N ASP A 348 5.90 6.41 13.33
CA ASP A 348 6.04 6.56 14.79
C ASP A 348 7.11 7.59 15.20
N SER A 349 7.75 8.21 14.20
CA SER A 349 8.67 9.33 14.38
C SER A 349 8.19 10.61 13.70
N ASP A 350 6.98 10.61 13.14
CA ASP A 350 6.30 11.79 12.62
C ASP A 350 7.13 12.57 11.61
N ASN A 351 7.76 11.86 10.67
CA ASN A 351 8.57 12.49 9.66
C ASN A 351 8.42 11.86 8.25
N LEU A 352 8.68 12.70 7.25
CA LEU A 352 8.95 12.31 5.88
C LEU A 352 10.45 12.46 5.62
N VAL A 353 11.06 11.43 5.04
CA VAL A 353 12.47 11.45 4.66
C VAL A 353 12.57 11.34 3.15
N VAL A 354 13.30 12.28 2.55
CA VAL A 354 13.55 12.31 1.10
C VAL A 354 14.95 11.76 0.84
N PHE A 355 15.02 10.71 0.03
CA PHE A 355 16.24 10.11 -0.45
C PHE A 355 16.42 10.43 -1.94
N GLU A 356 17.64 10.83 -2.33
CA GLU A 356 18.04 10.78 -3.73
C GLU A 356 18.31 9.34 -4.13
N ARG A 357 17.81 8.94 -5.29
CA ARG A 357 18.03 7.63 -5.87
C ARG A 357 19.05 7.71 -6.98
N ASP A 358 20.05 6.85 -6.92
CA ASP A 358 20.91 6.55 -8.06
C ASP A 358 20.12 5.66 -9.04
N GLY A 359 19.84 6.16 -10.24
CA GLY A 359 19.08 5.43 -11.26
C GLY A 359 19.79 4.18 -11.80
N GLU A 360 21.11 4.11 -11.73
CA GLU A 360 21.91 3.00 -12.27
C GLU A 360 22.25 1.93 -11.23
N THR A 361 22.23 2.29 -9.94
CA THR A 361 22.52 1.32 -8.87
C THR A 361 21.32 1.06 -7.96
N GLY A 362 20.26 1.87 -8.06
CA GLY A 362 19.09 1.83 -7.19
C GLY A 362 19.34 2.32 -5.77
N LYS A 363 20.59 2.63 -5.41
CA LYS A 363 20.97 3.02 -4.05
C LYS A 363 20.33 4.33 -3.64
N LEU A 364 20.08 4.44 -2.34
CA LEU A 364 19.48 5.61 -1.71
C LEU A 364 20.53 6.37 -0.91
N GLU A 365 20.45 7.70 -1.00
CA GLU A 365 21.19 8.62 -0.16
C GLU A 365 20.25 9.66 0.45
N LYS A 366 20.26 9.78 1.78
CA LYS A 366 19.41 10.73 2.50
C LYS A 366 19.72 12.17 2.10
N ARG A 367 18.68 13.00 1.96
CA ARG A 367 18.80 14.42 1.58
C ARG A 367 18.04 15.34 2.51
N TRP A 368 16.78 15.02 2.79
CA TRP A 368 15.92 15.89 3.58
C TRP A 368 15.09 15.12 4.60
N VAL A 369 14.71 15.80 5.67
CA VAL A 369 13.76 15.31 6.69
C VAL A 369 12.76 16.44 6.95
N TYR A 370 11.48 16.10 6.96
CA TYR A 370 10.38 17.02 7.21
C TYR A 370 9.49 16.47 8.31
N GLU A 371 8.97 17.32 9.19
CA GLU A 371 7.94 16.93 10.15
C GLU A 371 6.62 16.64 9.42
N ALA A 372 6.04 15.47 9.71
CA ALA A 372 4.73 15.08 9.22
C ALA A 372 4.16 13.97 10.12
N GLY A 373 3.15 14.33 10.93
CA GLY A 373 2.55 13.42 11.91
C GLY A 373 1.94 12.18 11.27
N ALA A 374 2.32 11.00 11.78
CA ALA A 374 1.69 9.71 11.48
C ALA A 374 1.36 9.45 10.00
N VAL A 375 2.18 9.93 9.06
CA VAL A 375 1.97 9.70 7.63
C VAL A 375 2.26 8.25 7.30
N VAL A 376 1.38 7.63 6.50
CA VAL A 376 1.46 6.21 6.13
C VAL A 376 1.21 5.94 4.65
N CYS A 377 0.77 6.94 3.88
CA CYS A 377 0.57 6.85 2.44
C CYS A 377 1.06 8.13 1.74
N LEU A 378 1.64 7.98 0.55
CA LEU A 378 2.12 9.08 -0.30
C LEU A 378 1.71 8.83 -1.76
N GLN A 379 1.15 9.83 -2.42
CA GLN A 379 0.75 9.76 -3.83
C GLN A 379 1.11 11.05 -4.57
N PHE A 380 1.98 10.94 -5.60
CA PHE A 380 2.26 12.06 -6.49
C PHE A 380 1.16 12.20 -7.53
N LEU A 381 0.67 13.42 -7.70
CA LEU A 381 -0.18 13.77 -8.85
C LEU A 381 0.70 13.78 -10.10
N LYS A 382 0.38 12.92 -11.07
CA LYS A 382 1.16 12.73 -12.30
C LYS A 382 0.64 13.60 -13.44
#